data_AF-H8GL85-F1
#
_entry.id   AF-H8GL85-F1
#
_cell.length_a   1.000
_cell.length_b   1.000
_cell.length_c   1.000
_cell.angle_alpha   90.00
_cell.angle_beta   90.00
_cell.angle_gamma   90.00
#
_symmetry.space_group_name_H-M   'P 1'
#
loop_
_entity.id
_entity.type
_entity.pdbx_description
1 polymer ?
#
loop_
_entity_poly.entity_id
_entity_poly.type
_entity_poly.pdbx_seq_one_letter_code
_entity_poly.pdbx_strand_id
1 'polypeptide(L)'
;MIRHLLICILLVCATPAQSEEITLWDKAVDIGFFRPTGFLATLLGVGTFAVLSPMAAAATVFPPHDSITTFADTLVLKPAEFTFSRPVGAPVVRWLAVPPSR
;
A
#
# COMPACT_ATOMS: atom_id res chain seq x y z
N MET A 1 -43.77 21.20 -3.50
CA MET A 1 -42.31 21.28 -3.24
C MET A 1 -41.79 20.04 -2.50
N ILE A 2 -42.41 19.60 -1.40
CA ILE A 2 -42.03 18.39 -0.63
C ILE A 2 -42.01 17.07 -1.46
N ARG A 3 -42.93 16.88 -2.41
CA ARG A 3 -42.98 15.65 -3.24
C ARG A 3 -41.75 15.48 -4.15
N HIS A 4 -41.21 16.57 -4.69
CA HIS A 4 -40.01 16.51 -5.53
C HIS A 4 -38.74 16.30 -4.71
N LEU A 5 -38.69 16.87 -3.50
CA LEU A 5 -37.60 16.64 -2.54
C LEU A 5 -37.49 15.16 -2.15
N LEU A 6 -38.62 14.51 -1.90
CA LEU A 6 -38.69 13.08 -1.55
C LEU A 6 -38.22 12.16 -2.68
N ILE A 7 -38.56 12.49 -3.93
CA ILE A 7 -38.11 11.74 -5.12
C ILE A 7 -36.60 11.88 -5.31
N CYS A 8 -36.03 13.08 -5.12
CA CYS A 8 -34.58 13.29 -5.21
C CYS A 8 -33.82 12.52 -4.12
N ILE A 9 -34.33 12.48 -2.89
CA ILE A 9 -33.71 11.74 -1.78
C ILE A 9 -33.72 10.23 -2.04
N LEU A 10 -34.82 9.69 -2.58
CA LEU A 10 -34.89 8.27 -2.95
C LEU A 10 -33.98 7.92 -4.12
N LEU A 11 -33.82 8.81 -5.10
CA LEU A 11 -32.87 8.64 -6.21
C LEU A 11 -31.41 8.69 -5.76
N VAL A 12 -31.08 9.51 -4.75
CA VAL A 12 -29.72 9.59 -4.18
C VAL A 12 -29.43 8.43 -3.21
N CYS A 13 -30.44 7.89 -2.52
CA CYS A 13 -30.28 6.68 -1.69
C CYS A 13 -30.26 5.37 -2.49
N ALA A 14 -30.68 5.38 -3.77
CA ALA A 14 -30.71 4.21 -4.62
C ALA A 14 -29.40 3.94 -5.38
N THR A 15 -28.38 4.79 -5.26
CA THR A 15 -27.02 4.34 -5.60
C THR A 15 -26.66 3.23 -4.62
N PRO A 16 -26.53 1.96 -5.06
CA PRO A 16 -25.97 0.96 -4.18
C PRO A 16 -24.62 1.51 -3.72
N ALA A 17 -24.33 1.40 -2.43
CA ALA A 17 -22.96 1.45 -1.94
C ALA A 17 -22.16 0.54 -2.88
N GLN A 18 -21.42 1.15 -3.81
CA GLN A 18 -20.65 0.39 -4.78
C GLN A 18 -19.69 -0.44 -3.95
N SER A 19 -19.93 -1.76 -3.88
CA SER A 19 -18.83 -2.67 -3.70
C SER A 19 -17.87 -2.33 -4.81
N GLU A 20 -16.76 -1.68 -4.48
CA GLU A 20 -15.70 -1.34 -5.43
C GLU A 20 -15.16 -2.66 -5.99
N GLU A 21 -15.82 -3.14 -7.03
CA GLU A 21 -15.45 -4.35 -7.73
C GLU A 21 -14.17 -4.00 -8.47
N ILE A 22 -13.09 -4.71 -8.18
CA ILE A 22 -11.77 -4.44 -8.75
C ILE A 22 -11.91 -4.49 -10.27
N THR A 23 -11.89 -3.34 -10.93
CA THR A 23 -12.17 -3.23 -12.36
C THR A 23 -10.95 -3.70 -13.15
N LEU A 24 -11.17 -4.01 -14.44
CA LEU A 24 -10.06 -4.32 -15.33
C LEU A 24 -9.07 -3.15 -15.43
N TRP A 25 -9.57 -1.91 -15.35
CA TRP A 25 -8.74 -0.71 -15.37
C TRP A 25 -7.85 -0.59 -14.14
N ASP A 26 -8.38 -0.90 -12.95
CA ASP A 26 -7.57 -0.89 -11.71
C ASP A 26 -6.41 -1.88 -11.80
N LYS A 27 -6.68 -3.06 -12.38
CA LYS A 27 -5.64 -4.08 -12.62
C LYS A 27 -4.62 -3.62 -13.66
N ALA A 28 -5.08 -3.02 -14.76
CA ALA A 28 -4.21 -2.55 -15.83
C ALA A 28 -3.28 -1.43 -15.37
N VAL A 29 -3.80 -0.46 -14.60
CA VAL A 29 -2.99 0.62 -14.02
C VAL A 29 -2.03 0.08 -12.96
N ASP A 30 -2.48 -0.87 -12.13
CA ASP A 30 -1.62 -1.52 -11.12
C ASP A 30 -0.42 -2.23 -11.78
N ILE A 31 -0.67 -3.03 -12.81
CA ILE A 31 0.38 -3.75 -13.54
C ILE A 31 1.26 -2.79 -14.35
N GLY A 32 0.67 -1.81 -15.03
CA GLY A 32 1.38 -0.93 -15.94
C GLY A 32 2.24 0.14 -15.25
N PHE A 33 1.82 0.62 -14.09
CA PHE A 33 2.48 1.74 -13.41
C PHE A 33 2.91 1.38 -11.99
N PHE A 34 1.99 0.96 -11.13
CA PHE A 34 2.30 0.79 -9.71
C PHE A 34 3.31 -0.32 -9.43
N ARG A 35 3.25 -1.45 -10.16
CA ARG A 35 4.20 -2.56 -9.98
C ARG A 35 5.61 -2.23 -10.45
N PRO A 36 5.84 -1.65 -11.64
CA PRO A 36 7.17 -1.18 -12.04
C PRO A 36 7.73 -0.13 -11.07
N THR A 37 6.91 0.82 -10.63
CA THR A 37 7.35 1.83 -9.65
C THR A 37 7.69 1.20 -8.30
N GLY A 38 6.87 0.27 -7.81
CA GLY A 38 7.14 -0.48 -6.57
C GLY A 38 8.40 -1.35 -6.66
N PHE A 39 8.64 -1.95 -7.82
CA PHE A 39 9.86 -2.71 -8.10
C PHE A 39 11.10 -1.81 -8.03
N LEU A 40 11.06 -0.65 -8.69
CA LEU A 40 12.15 0.33 -8.63
C LEU A 40 12.37 0.84 -7.20
N ALA A 41 11.29 1.13 -6.47
CA ALA A 41 11.36 1.52 -5.06
C ALA A 41 12.02 0.44 -4.19
N THR A 42 11.69 -0.83 -4.43
CA THR A 42 12.30 -1.96 -3.75
C THR A 42 13.80 -2.06 -4.07
N LEU A 43 14.18 -1.89 -5.34
CA LEU A 43 15.57 -1.96 -5.77
C LEU A 43 16.41 -0.82 -5.19
N LEU A 44 15.87 0.39 -5.18
CA LEU A 44 16.48 1.55 -4.53
C LEU A 44 16.58 1.37 -3.01
N GLY A 45 15.54 0.82 -2.39
CA GLY A 45 15.49 0.51 -0.97
C GLY A 45 16.55 -0.50 -0.55
N VAL A 46 16.70 -1.59 -1.32
CA VAL A 46 17.77 -2.60 -1.13
C VAL A 46 19.14 -1.97 -1.31
N GLY A 47 19.35 -1.17 -2.36
CA GLY A 47 20.63 -0.48 -2.58
C GLY A 47 20.98 0.47 -1.42
N THR A 48 20.01 1.25 -0.97
CA THR A 48 20.15 2.18 0.16
C THR A 48 20.43 1.42 1.46
N PHE A 49 19.73 0.32 1.70
CA PHE A 49 19.96 -0.55 2.85
C PHE A 49 21.37 -1.12 2.84
N ALA A 50 21.85 -1.63 1.70
CA ALA A 50 23.20 -2.17 1.59
C ALA A 50 24.28 -1.14 1.95
N VAL A 51 24.15 0.10 1.47
CA VAL A 51 25.12 1.17 1.73
C VAL A 51 25.04 1.68 3.18
N LEU A 52 23.83 1.86 3.72
CA LEU A 52 23.62 2.49 5.03
C LEU A 52 23.50 1.47 6.19
N SER A 53 23.47 0.17 5.90
CA SER A 53 23.39 -0.87 6.93
C SER A 53 24.48 -0.79 8.00
N PRO A 54 25.75 -0.41 7.73
CA PRO A 54 26.75 -0.26 8.80
C PRO A 54 26.40 0.87 9.77
N MET A 55 25.80 1.95 9.26
CA MET A 55 25.35 3.07 10.09
C MET A 55 24.12 2.67 10.93
N ALA A 56 23.19 1.93 10.35
CA ALA A 56 22.05 1.38 11.09
C ALA A 56 22.48 0.36 12.16
N ALA A 57 23.52 -0.44 11.88
CA ALA A 57 24.14 -1.33 12.85
C ALA A 57 24.82 -0.56 14.00
N ALA A 58 25.49 0.55 13.71
CA ALA A 58 26.04 1.40 14.76
C ALA A 58 24.93 2.01 15.64
N ALA A 59 23.80 2.40 15.03
CA ALA A 59 22.65 2.94 15.75
C ALA A 59 21.99 1.94 16.70
N THR A 60 22.06 0.63 16.41
CA THR A 60 21.53 -0.42 17.32
C THR A 60 22.24 -0.52 18.67
N VAL A 61 23.38 0.15 18.88
CA VAL A 61 24.04 0.19 20.20
C VAL A 61 23.19 0.96 21.22
N PHE A 62 22.38 1.91 20.77
CA PHE A 62 21.49 2.66 21.65
C PHE A 62 20.09 2.01 21.72
N PRO A 63 19.40 2.07 22.87
CA PRO A 63 18.00 1.68 22.96
C PRO A 63 17.18 2.42 21.86
N PRO A 64 16.33 1.73 21.08
CA PRO A 64 15.67 0.45 21.39
C PRO A 64 16.38 -0.82 20.84
N HIS A 65 17.62 -0.72 20.33
CA HIS A 65 18.40 -1.83 19.75
C HIS A 65 17.80 -2.52 18.50
N ASP A 66 16.72 -1.98 17.95
CA ASP A 66 15.98 -2.49 16.80
C ASP A 66 16.13 -1.60 15.55
N SER A 67 17.12 -0.70 15.55
CA SER A 67 17.32 0.26 14.46
C SER A 67 17.60 -0.43 13.13
N ILE A 68 18.39 -1.50 13.10
CA ILE A 68 18.71 -2.21 11.86
C ILE A 68 17.51 -2.98 11.31
N THR A 69 16.72 -3.61 12.18
CA THR A 69 15.51 -4.34 11.79
C THR A 69 14.46 -3.37 11.29
N THR A 70 14.23 -2.26 12.01
CA THR A 70 13.31 -1.19 11.59
C THR A 70 13.73 -0.58 10.25
N PHE A 71 15.03 -0.44 10.02
CA PHE A 71 15.58 0.08 8.77
C PHE A 71 15.36 -0.88 7.60
N ALA A 72 15.59 -2.18 7.81
CA ALA A 72 15.29 -3.23 6.84
C ALA A 72 13.80 -3.32 6.53
N ASP A 73 12.95 -3.29 7.57
CA ASP A 73 11.49 -3.31 7.45
C ASP A 73 11.00 -2.16 6.58
N THR A 74 11.58 -0.97 6.77
CA THR A 74 11.13 0.25 6.11
C THR A 74 11.61 0.33 4.67
N LEU A 75 12.88 0.03 4.41
CA LEU A 75 13.46 0.21 3.08
C LEU A 75 13.32 -0.99 2.16
N VAL A 76 13.22 -2.20 2.71
CA VAL A 76 13.24 -3.44 1.92
C VAL A 76 11.90 -4.14 1.99
N LEU A 77 11.44 -4.49 3.19
CA LEU A 77 10.31 -5.39 3.34
C LEU A 77 8.98 -4.73 2.98
N LYS A 78 8.68 -3.53 3.50
CA LYS A 78 7.42 -2.83 3.17
C LYS A 78 7.24 -2.54 1.67
N PRO A 79 8.25 -2.01 0.94
CA PRO A 79 8.14 -1.82 -0.50
C PRO A 79 7.96 -3.14 -1.26
N ALA A 80 8.66 -4.20 -0.83
CA ALA A 80 8.54 -5.52 -1.43
C ALA A 80 7.13 -6.11 -1.20
N GLU A 81 6.60 -6.05 0.02
CA GLU A 81 5.24 -6.52 0.34
C GLU A 81 4.18 -5.77 -0.46
N PHE A 82 4.30 -4.44 -0.56
CA PHE A 82 3.39 -3.62 -1.36
C PHE A 82 3.42 -4.01 -2.84
N THR A 83 4.58 -4.39 -3.37
CA THR A 83 4.77 -4.69 -4.79
C THR A 83 4.41 -6.13 -5.15
N PHE A 84 4.82 -7.09 -4.33
CA PHE A 84 4.78 -8.51 -4.65
C PHE A 84 3.66 -9.26 -3.92
N SER A 85 3.35 -8.88 -2.68
CA SER A 85 2.36 -9.57 -1.85
C SER A 85 0.97 -8.97 -1.98
N ARG A 86 0.86 -7.70 -2.37
CA ARG A 86 -0.44 -7.02 -2.56
C ARG A 86 -1.23 -7.63 -3.73
N PRO A 87 -2.53 -7.92 -3.57
CA PRO A 87 -3.39 -8.36 -4.65
C PRO A 87 -3.49 -7.32 -5.77
N VAL A 88 -3.48 -7.79 -7.02
CA VAL A 88 -3.54 -6.92 -8.20
C VAL A 88 -4.83 -6.08 -8.20
N GLY A 89 -4.68 -4.77 -8.35
CA GLY A 89 -5.80 -3.83 -8.43
C GLY A 89 -6.53 -3.57 -7.10
N ALA A 90 -6.10 -4.16 -5.98
CA ALA A 90 -6.76 -3.94 -4.69
C ALA A 90 -6.36 -2.59 -4.08
N PRO A 91 -7.27 -1.65 -3.76
CA PRO A 91 -6.89 -0.32 -3.28
C PRO A 91 -6.02 -0.37 -2.00
N VAL A 92 -5.13 0.61 -1.83
CA VAL A 92 -4.15 0.66 -0.72
C VAL A 92 -4.84 0.58 0.65
N VAL A 93 -5.98 1.26 0.79
CA VAL A 93 -6.78 1.27 2.02
C VAL A 93 -7.26 -0.13 2.40
N ARG A 94 -7.58 -0.96 1.40
CA ARG A 94 -7.98 -2.36 1.59
C ARG A 94 -6.80 -3.25 1.95
N TRP A 95 -5.61 -2.98 1.41
CA TRP A 95 -4.39 -3.70 1.79
C TRP A 95 -3.96 -3.41 3.22
N LEU A 96 -4.04 -2.14 3.67
CA LEU A 96 -3.72 -1.75 5.05
C LEU A 96 -4.63 -2.40 6.10
N ALA A 97 -5.84 -2.82 5.71
CA ALA A 97 -6.78 -3.51 6.58
C ALA A 97 -6.46 -5.02 6.73
N VAL A 98 -5.63 -5.59 5.84
CA VAL A 98 -5.18 -6.98 5.94
C VAL A 98 -3.94 -7.00 6.83
N PRO A 99 -3.90 -7.80 7.90
CA PRO A 99 -2.71 -7.89 8.73
C PRO A 99 -1.52 -8.39 7.87
N PRO A 100 -0.32 -7.80 8.04
CA PRO A 100 0.85 -8.24 7.31
C PRO A 100 1.09 -9.72 7.61
N SER A 101 1.33 -10.52 6.57
CA SER A 101 1.65 -11.94 6.69
C SER A 101 3.05 -12.07 7.30
N ARG A 102 3.12 -12.17 8.62
CA ARG A 102 4.35 -12.54 9.34
C ARG A 102 4.58 -14.04 9.28
#